data_AF-A0A6P0WVL5-F1
#
_entry.id   AF-A0A6P0WVL5-F1
#
_cell.length_a   1.000
_cell.length_b   1.000
_cell.length_c   1.000
_cell.angle_alpha   90.00
_cell.angle_beta   90.00
_cell.angle_gamma   90.00
#
_symmetry.space_group_name_H-M   'P 1'
#
loop_
_entity.id
_entity.type
_entity.pdbx_description
1 polymer ?
#
loop_
_entity_poly.entity_id
_entity_poly.type
_entity_poly.pdbx_seq_one_letter_code
_entity_poly.pdbx_strand_id
1 'polypeptide(L)'
;MAWYNNPTIAATVGALAGAVLTAGVSIFIWQKTNKIRRVDCIISDASSLLSVSDEIRNELKIIYAGETANSVFLFNLEVFNSGTLSIGSQPIRIRLDSEAKIVGYNLKTTPEVGFGEIKELSRSQGGLDLSVELLNPQDRVYIELISINNSSEQIDVYMKNANVITRVYTRRAAENAVLGFLSQEIDPSLVSLVMMSNVPFFGGYARTLMTILLTQRLEKAVRQKK
;
A
#
# COMPACT_ATOMS: atom_id res chain seq x y z
N MET A 1 9.77 55.95 0.90
CA MET A 1 8.75 55.76 1.94
C MET A 1 8.59 54.27 2.18
N ALA A 2 8.59 53.82 3.44
CA ALA A 2 8.34 52.43 3.73
C ALA A 2 6.86 52.10 3.50
N TRP A 3 6.59 50.96 2.84
CA TRP A 3 5.24 50.55 2.44
C TRP A 3 4.28 50.36 3.64
N TYR A 4 4.81 50.10 4.83
CA TYR A 4 4.04 49.97 6.08
C TYR A 4 3.50 51.31 6.62
N ASN A 5 3.94 52.46 6.10
CA ASN A 5 3.44 53.77 6.52
C ASN A 5 2.10 54.16 5.89
N ASN A 6 1.64 53.41 4.87
CA ASN A 6 0.32 53.61 4.28
C ASN A 6 -0.69 52.69 5.00
N PRO A 7 -1.64 53.25 5.77
CA PRO A 7 -2.55 52.46 6.60
C PRO A 7 -3.41 51.51 5.76
N THR A 8 -3.75 51.89 4.53
CA THR A 8 -4.55 51.06 3.62
C THR A 8 -3.77 49.84 3.14
N ILE A 9 -2.47 50.00 2.85
CA ILE A 9 -1.58 48.91 2.45
C ILE A 9 -1.31 47.97 3.63
N ALA A 10 -1.06 48.52 4.81
CA ALA A 10 -0.86 47.71 6.03
C ALA A 10 -2.11 46.88 6.38
N ALA A 11 -3.31 47.48 6.30
CA ALA A 11 -4.57 46.80 6.57
C ALA A 11 -4.86 45.66 5.57
N THR A 12 -4.64 45.90 4.28
CA THR A 12 -4.87 44.88 3.23
C THR A 12 -3.90 43.70 3.34
N VAL A 13 -2.60 43.96 3.56
CA VAL A 13 -1.61 42.89 3.77
C VAL A 13 -1.91 42.12 5.06
N GLY A 14 -2.30 42.82 6.14
CA GLY A 14 -2.69 42.19 7.40
C GLY A 14 -3.91 41.27 7.24
N ALA A 15 -4.94 41.73 6.52
CA ALA A 15 -6.14 40.93 6.24
C ALA A 15 -5.82 39.68 5.41
N LEU A 16 -4.97 39.82 4.38
CA LEU A 16 -4.56 38.69 3.54
C LEU A 16 -3.76 37.65 4.35
N ALA A 17 -2.78 38.09 5.14
CA ALA A 17 -1.99 37.21 6.00
C ALA A 17 -2.88 36.50 7.04
N GLY A 18 -3.81 37.22 7.65
CA GLY A 18 -4.79 36.67 8.59
C GLY A 18 -5.69 35.61 7.96
N ALA A 19 -6.17 35.84 6.73
CA ALA A 19 -7.00 34.88 6.00
C ALA A 19 -6.24 33.58 5.67
N VAL A 20 -4.99 33.69 5.20
CA VAL A 20 -4.14 32.52 4.89
C VAL A 20 -3.85 31.70 6.15
N LEU A 21 -3.48 32.35 7.27
CA LEU A 21 -3.27 31.66 8.54
C LEU A 21 -4.54 30.96 9.03
N THR A 22 -5.68 31.65 8.98
CA THR A 22 -6.98 31.09 9.42
C THR A 22 -7.39 29.89 8.57
N ALA A 23 -7.22 29.96 7.25
CA ALA A 23 -7.48 28.84 6.34
C ALA A 23 -6.56 27.65 6.64
N GLY A 24 -5.26 27.91 6.85
CA GLY A 24 -4.28 26.88 7.21
C GLY A 24 -4.64 26.15 8.51
N VAL A 25 -4.97 26.90 9.57
CA VAL A 25 -5.41 26.33 10.86
C VAL A 25 -6.71 25.53 10.71
N SER A 26 -7.67 26.05 9.94
CA SER A 26 -8.96 25.37 9.71
C SER A 26 -8.78 24.02 9.01
N ILE A 27 -7.95 23.96 7.98
CA ILE A 27 -7.63 22.73 7.26
C ILE A 27 -6.94 21.73 8.19
N PHE A 28 -5.98 22.19 9.00
CA PHE A 28 -5.28 21.35 9.96
C PHE A 28 -6.24 20.73 10.99
N ILE A 29 -7.15 21.53 11.55
CA ILE A 29 -8.18 21.04 12.49
C ILE A 29 -9.11 20.05 11.79
N TRP A 30 -9.60 20.36 10.59
CA TRP A 30 -10.50 19.49 9.84
C TRP A 30 -9.85 18.12 9.54
N GLN A 31 -8.60 18.11 9.08
CA GLN A 31 -7.85 16.87 8.85
C GLN A 31 -7.71 16.04 10.13
N LYS A 32 -7.50 16.69 11.28
CA LYS A 32 -7.36 16.00 12.57
C LYS A 32 -8.70 15.53 13.15
N THR A 33 -9.81 16.21 12.81
CA THR A 33 -11.14 15.94 13.39
C THR A 33 -11.96 14.96 12.55
N ASN A 34 -11.57 14.71 11.30
CA ASN A 34 -12.22 13.72 10.45
C ASN A 34 -12.06 12.31 11.04
N LYS A 35 -13.12 11.84 11.66
CA LYS A 35 -13.26 10.51 12.24
C LYS A 35 -13.60 9.50 11.14
N ILE A 36 -12.63 8.69 10.74
CA ILE A 36 -12.77 7.72 9.65
C ILE A 36 -12.28 6.36 10.16
N ARG A 37 -13.08 5.32 9.95
CA ARG A 37 -12.66 3.92 10.10
C ARG A 37 -12.21 3.40 8.74
N ARG A 38 -10.94 3.04 8.61
CA ARG A 38 -10.37 2.54 7.35
C ARG A 38 -9.36 1.44 7.62
N VAL A 39 -9.45 0.36 6.85
CA VAL A 39 -8.48 -0.74 6.84
C VAL A 39 -7.92 -0.85 5.44
N ASP A 40 -6.61 -0.82 5.35
CA ASP A 40 -5.88 -1.06 4.12
C ASP A 40 -5.10 -2.37 4.28
N CYS A 41 -5.03 -3.14 3.20
CA CYS A 41 -4.22 -4.34 3.09
C CYS A 41 -3.23 -4.16 1.95
N ILE A 42 -1.96 -4.40 2.23
CA ILE A 42 -0.90 -4.46 1.22
C ILE A 42 -0.50 -5.91 1.06
N ILE A 43 -0.72 -6.45 -0.15
CA ILE A 43 -0.19 -7.74 -0.58
C ILE A 43 1.18 -7.44 -1.18
N SER A 44 2.23 -7.86 -0.48
CA SER A 44 3.58 -7.87 -1.05
C SER A 44 3.71 -9.07 -1.99
N ASP A 45 4.58 -8.97 -3.00
CA ASP A 45 4.72 -9.99 -4.04
C ASP A 45 4.77 -11.42 -3.51
N ALA A 46 4.02 -12.29 -4.18
CA ALA A 46 4.10 -13.72 -3.98
C ALA A 46 5.50 -14.17 -4.41
N SER A 47 6.31 -14.60 -3.45
CA SER A 47 7.60 -15.17 -3.77
C SER A 47 7.41 -16.66 -3.94
N SER A 48 7.59 -17.15 -5.17
CA SER A 48 7.78 -18.58 -5.37
C SER A 48 9.07 -18.98 -4.67
N LEU A 49 8.96 -19.81 -3.63
CA LEU A 49 10.15 -20.29 -2.90
C LEU A 49 10.95 -21.27 -3.77
N LEU A 50 10.31 -21.83 -4.80
CA LEU A 50 10.88 -22.80 -5.72
C LEU A 50 10.40 -22.47 -7.14
N SER A 51 11.13 -21.58 -7.81
CA SER A 51 11.04 -21.42 -9.26
C SER A 51 11.97 -22.44 -9.90
N VAL A 52 11.43 -23.56 -10.33
CA VAL A 52 12.19 -24.65 -10.95
C VAL A 52 11.92 -24.65 -12.45
N SER A 53 12.97 -24.73 -13.27
CA SER A 53 12.81 -24.88 -14.73
C SER A 53 12.08 -26.18 -15.06
N ASP A 54 11.41 -26.23 -16.21
CA ASP A 54 10.61 -27.40 -16.59
C ASP A 54 11.45 -28.69 -16.69
N GLU A 55 12.76 -28.59 -16.97
CA GLU A 55 13.65 -29.76 -16.97
C GLU A 55 13.88 -30.33 -15.57
N ILE A 56 14.12 -29.48 -14.56
CA ILE A 56 14.42 -29.92 -13.19
C ILE A 56 13.13 -30.25 -12.42
N ARG A 57 11.99 -29.67 -12.80
CA ARG A 57 10.69 -29.91 -12.17
C ARG A 57 10.30 -31.39 -12.20
N ASN A 58 10.70 -32.12 -13.25
CA ASN A 58 10.41 -33.55 -13.37
C ASN A 58 11.31 -34.43 -12.47
N GLU A 59 12.43 -33.90 -11.98
CA GLU A 59 13.37 -34.61 -11.11
C GLU A 59 13.19 -34.27 -9.62
N LEU A 60 12.64 -33.10 -9.31
CA LEU A 60 12.37 -32.66 -7.94
C LEU A 60 10.96 -33.03 -7.48
N LYS A 61 10.89 -33.93 -6.49
CA LYS A 61 9.66 -34.27 -5.79
C LYS A 61 9.60 -33.58 -4.43
N ILE A 62 8.78 -32.54 -4.30
CA ILE A 62 8.50 -31.91 -3.01
C ILE A 62 7.36 -32.68 -2.36
N ILE A 63 7.58 -33.21 -1.16
CA ILE A 63 6.56 -33.93 -0.40
C ILE A 63 6.26 -33.14 0.87
N TYR A 64 5.00 -32.74 1.04
CA TYR A 64 4.52 -32.11 2.27
C TYR A 64 3.43 -32.99 2.88
N ALA A 65 3.65 -33.45 4.11
CA ALA A 65 2.71 -34.32 4.83
C ALA A 65 2.24 -35.56 4.02
N GLY A 66 3.11 -36.11 3.17
CA GLY A 66 2.82 -37.27 2.32
C GLY A 66 2.15 -36.94 0.98
N GLU A 67 1.78 -35.68 0.73
CA GLU A 67 1.25 -35.21 -0.55
C GLU A 67 2.35 -34.59 -1.41
N THR A 68 2.33 -34.85 -2.71
CA THR A 68 3.26 -34.20 -3.65
C THR A 68 2.82 -32.76 -3.88
N ALA A 69 3.75 -31.82 -3.71
CA ALA A 69 3.56 -30.41 -4.00
C ALA A 69 4.30 -30.05 -5.30
N ASN A 70 3.59 -29.47 -6.26
CA ASN A 70 4.14 -29.03 -7.55
C ASN A 70 4.67 -27.58 -7.50
N SER A 71 4.19 -26.80 -6.53
CA SER A 71 4.59 -25.42 -6.31
C SER A 71 4.48 -25.06 -4.83
N VAL A 72 5.31 -24.12 -4.37
CA VAL A 72 5.29 -23.57 -3.01
C VAL A 72 5.41 -22.06 -3.09
N PHE A 73 4.42 -21.36 -2.55
CA PHE A 73 4.36 -19.90 -2.55
C PHE A 73 4.35 -19.35 -1.12
N LEU A 74 5.07 -18.24 -0.94
CA LEU A 74 5.02 -17.41 0.26
C LEU A 74 4.35 -16.08 -0.09
N PHE A 75 3.26 -15.77 0.61
CA PHE A 75 2.54 -14.51 0.52
C PHE A 75 2.75 -13.71 1.79
N ASN A 76 3.18 -12.45 1.64
CA ASN A 76 3.35 -11.53 2.75
C ASN A 76 2.28 -10.45 2.68
N LEU A 77 1.34 -10.46 3.61
CA LEU A 77 0.27 -9.48 3.70
C LEU A 77 0.47 -8.57 4.90
N GLU A 78 0.17 -7.30 4.74
CA GLU A 78 0.15 -6.31 5.81
C GLU A 78 -1.23 -5.66 5.87
N VAL A 79 -1.99 -5.95 6.92
CA VAL A 79 -3.30 -5.37 7.20
C VAL A 79 -3.15 -4.32 8.29
N PHE A 80 -3.58 -3.09 8.05
CA PHE A 80 -3.42 -2.01 9.03
C PHE A 80 -4.58 -1.01 9.01
N ASN A 81 -4.81 -0.38 10.17
CA ASN A 81 -5.82 0.67 10.27
C ASN A 81 -5.21 2.01 9.86
N SER A 82 -5.54 2.47 8.66
CA SER A 82 -5.15 3.77 8.12
C SER A 82 -6.15 4.90 8.45
N GLY A 83 -7.19 4.57 9.22
CA GLY A 83 -8.17 5.51 9.74
C GLY A 83 -7.72 6.23 11.01
N THR A 84 -8.60 7.05 11.55
CA THR A 84 -8.41 7.82 12.79
C THR A 84 -9.20 7.26 13.98
N LEU A 85 -10.03 6.23 13.74
CA LEU A 85 -10.81 5.55 14.75
C LEU A 85 -10.43 4.07 14.82
N SER A 86 -10.53 3.49 16.02
CA SER A 86 -10.41 2.05 16.21
C SER A 86 -11.53 1.29 15.53
N ILE A 87 -11.22 0.05 15.15
CA ILE A 87 -12.11 -0.87 14.45
C ILE A 87 -12.19 -2.15 15.26
N GLY A 88 -13.41 -2.57 15.58
CA GLY A 88 -13.68 -3.82 16.27
C GLY A 88 -14.02 -4.95 15.29
N SER A 89 -13.66 -6.18 15.68
CA SER A 89 -14.04 -7.43 15.02
C SER A 89 -13.81 -7.40 13.51
N GLN A 90 -12.62 -6.99 13.09
CA GLN A 90 -12.27 -6.83 11.68
C GLN A 90 -12.04 -8.20 11.03
N PRO A 91 -12.89 -8.64 10.08
CA PRO A 91 -12.65 -9.88 9.35
C PRO A 91 -11.55 -9.69 8.31
N ILE A 92 -10.73 -10.73 8.13
CA ILE A 92 -9.73 -10.83 7.07
C ILE A 92 -9.93 -12.21 6.43
N ARG A 93 -10.44 -12.23 5.20
CA ARG A 93 -10.70 -13.46 4.45
C ARG A 93 -9.75 -13.55 3.29
N ILE A 94 -8.90 -14.55 3.28
CA ILE A 94 -7.91 -14.81 2.25
C ILE A 94 -8.40 -15.99 1.41
N ARG A 95 -8.39 -15.83 0.09
CA ARG A 95 -8.77 -16.85 -0.88
C ARG A 95 -7.66 -17.00 -1.91
N LEU A 96 -7.20 -18.22 -2.09
CA LEU A 96 -6.31 -18.65 -3.16
C LEU A 96 -7.14 -19.37 -4.23
N ASP A 97 -6.45 -19.82 -5.29
CA ASP A 97 -7.09 -20.65 -6.30
C ASP A 97 -7.62 -21.98 -5.73
N SER A 98 -8.45 -22.66 -6.52
CA SER A 98 -9.15 -23.87 -6.08
C SER A 98 -8.25 -25.08 -5.84
N GLU A 99 -7.05 -25.11 -6.43
CA GLU A 99 -6.09 -26.22 -6.32
C GLU A 99 -5.09 -25.98 -5.17
N ALA A 100 -4.96 -24.72 -4.74
CA ALA A 100 -4.08 -24.31 -3.67
C ALA A 100 -4.50 -24.88 -2.32
N LYS A 101 -3.51 -25.26 -1.53
CA LYS A 101 -3.67 -25.66 -0.13
C LYS A 101 -2.79 -24.77 0.73
N ILE A 102 -3.41 -24.05 1.66
CA ILE A 102 -2.69 -23.30 2.69
C ILE A 102 -2.10 -24.31 3.67
N VAL A 103 -0.77 -24.40 3.74
CA VAL A 103 -0.06 -25.35 4.60
C VAL A 103 0.31 -24.76 5.96
N GLY A 104 0.50 -23.46 6.02
CA GLY A 104 0.73 -22.75 7.27
C GLY A 104 0.60 -21.26 7.10
N TYR A 105 0.48 -20.57 8.21
CA TYR A 105 0.61 -19.13 8.26
C TYR A 105 1.25 -18.73 9.58
N ASN A 106 1.86 -17.57 9.60
CA ASN A 106 2.43 -16.95 10.78
C ASN A 106 1.85 -15.53 10.91
N LEU A 107 1.63 -15.10 12.15
CA LEU A 107 1.08 -13.79 12.46
C LEU A 107 2.08 -13.01 13.29
N LYS A 108 2.31 -11.76 12.90
CA LYS A 108 3.08 -10.80 13.68
C LYS A 108 2.30 -9.49 13.75
N THR A 109 2.29 -8.83 14.90
CA THR A 109 1.59 -7.56 15.07
C THR A 109 2.56 -6.46 15.45
N THR A 110 2.22 -5.22 15.07
CA THR A 110 2.92 -4.02 15.53
C THR A 110 1.87 -2.99 15.95
N PRO A 111 1.75 -2.65 17.24
CA PRO A 111 2.52 -3.18 18.39
C PRO A 111 2.29 -4.67 18.70
N GLU A 112 3.09 -5.28 19.58
CA GLU A 112 2.92 -6.70 19.94
C GLU A 112 1.70 -6.94 20.86
N VAL A 113 1.20 -5.90 21.51
CA VAL A 113 0.08 -5.93 22.46
C VAL A 113 -0.97 -4.89 22.10
N GLY A 114 -2.23 -5.10 22.49
CA GLY A 114 -3.33 -4.12 22.32
C GLY A 114 -4.33 -4.42 21.19
N PHE A 115 -4.16 -5.54 20.47
CA PHE A 115 -5.03 -5.98 19.38
C PHE A 115 -6.25 -6.78 19.84
N GLY A 116 -6.30 -7.15 21.12
CA GLY A 116 -7.15 -8.24 21.58
C GLY A 116 -6.73 -9.58 20.96
N GLU A 117 -7.68 -10.51 20.84
CA GLU A 117 -7.44 -11.82 20.26
C GLU A 117 -7.54 -11.79 18.72
N ILE A 118 -6.59 -12.43 18.03
CA ILE A 118 -6.70 -12.73 16.60
C ILE A 118 -7.15 -14.19 16.45
N LYS A 119 -8.40 -14.39 16.03
CA LYS A 119 -9.02 -15.71 15.93
C LYS A 119 -8.98 -16.25 14.51
N GLU A 120 -8.55 -17.50 14.35
CA GLU A 120 -8.84 -18.29 13.16
C GLU A 120 -10.30 -18.76 13.24
N LEU A 121 -11.13 -18.27 12.33
CA LEU A 121 -12.55 -18.65 12.27
C LEU A 121 -12.73 -19.93 11.46
N SER A 122 -11.98 -20.07 10.38
CA SER A 122 -12.07 -21.22 9.47
C SER A 122 -10.80 -21.32 8.62
N ARG A 123 -10.42 -22.55 8.33
CA ARG A 123 -9.38 -22.89 7.37
C ARG A 123 -9.86 -24.02 6.47
N SER A 124 -9.93 -23.73 5.19
CA SER A 124 -10.31 -24.68 4.14
C SER A 124 -9.16 -24.84 3.14
N GLN A 125 -9.31 -25.76 2.18
CA GLN A 125 -8.45 -25.75 0.99
C GLN A 125 -8.55 -24.38 0.33
N GLY A 126 -7.40 -23.76 0.09
CA GLY A 126 -7.26 -22.40 -0.46
C GLY A 126 -7.84 -21.24 0.37
N GLY A 127 -8.42 -21.46 1.55
CA GLY A 127 -9.15 -20.43 2.29
C GLY A 127 -8.69 -20.27 3.73
N LEU A 128 -8.46 -19.04 4.16
CA LEU A 128 -8.16 -18.68 5.55
C LEU A 128 -9.05 -17.51 5.98
N ASP A 129 -9.81 -17.70 7.05
CA ASP A 129 -10.66 -16.67 7.65
C ASP A 129 -10.13 -16.32 9.04
N LEU A 130 -9.69 -15.08 9.20
CA LEU A 130 -9.23 -14.51 10.45
C LEU A 130 -10.18 -13.40 10.93
N SER A 131 -10.20 -13.17 12.23
CA SER A 131 -10.87 -12.01 12.83
C SER A 131 -9.96 -11.37 13.85
N VAL A 132 -9.72 -10.06 13.69
CA VAL A 132 -8.96 -9.25 14.65
C VAL A 132 -9.95 -8.54 15.56
N GLU A 133 -9.89 -8.79 16.86
CA GLU A 133 -10.82 -8.22 17.82
C GLU A 133 -10.79 -6.69 17.86
N LEU A 134 -9.59 -6.10 17.89
CA LEU A 134 -9.38 -4.66 17.93
C LEU A 134 -8.21 -4.25 17.05
N LEU A 135 -8.44 -3.25 16.21
CA LEU A 135 -7.41 -2.64 15.37
C LEU A 135 -7.43 -1.12 15.62
N ASN A 136 -6.52 -0.62 16.45
CA ASN A 136 -6.40 0.81 16.73
C ASN A 136 -5.74 1.55 15.56
N PRO A 137 -5.86 2.88 15.47
CA PRO A 137 -5.17 3.64 14.44
C PRO A 137 -3.66 3.33 14.42
N GLN A 138 -3.10 3.10 13.24
CA GLN A 138 -1.69 2.74 13.01
C GLN A 138 -1.29 1.31 13.38
N ASP A 139 -2.16 0.53 14.02
CA ASP A 139 -1.92 -0.89 14.29
C ASP A 139 -1.78 -1.69 13.00
N ARG A 140 -0.86 -2.65 12.99
CA ARG A 140 -0.52 -3.47 11.83
C ARG A 140 -0.52 -4.95 12.20
N VAL A 141 -1.06 -5.78 11.30
CA VAL A 141 -1.04 -7.23 11.35
C VAL A 141 -0.35 -7.72 10.09
N TYR A 142 0.81 -8.35 10.28
CA TYR A 142 1.57 -9.03 9.26
C TYR A 142 1.14 -10.49 9.22
N ILE A 143 0.79 -10.97 8.03
CA ILE A 143 0.36 -12.34 7.79
C ILE A 143 1.33 -12.90 6.76
N GLU A 144 2.14 -13.86 7.19
CA GLU A 144 3.00 -14.64 6.30
C GLU A 144 2.28 -15.95 6.02
N LEU A 145 1.87 -16.18 4.78
CA LEU A 145 1.06 -17.32 4.39
C LEU A 145 1.85 -18.21 3.44
N ILE A 146 1.89 -19.50 3.74
CA ILE A 146 2.56 -20.51 2.91
C ILE A 146 1.47 -21.39 2.29
N SER A 147 1.51 -21.52 0.98
CA SER A 147 0.62 -22.40 0.24
C SER A 147 1.37 -23.30 -0.74
N ILE A 148 0.74 -24.41 -1.10
CA ILE A 148 1.23 -25.35 -2.09
C ILE A 148 0.21 -25.55 -3.20
N ASN A 149 0.69 -25.97 -4.37
CA ASN A 149 -0.12 -26.29 -5.55
C ASN A 149 -0.93 -25.11 -6.10
N ASN A 150 -0.46 -23.87 -5.89
CA ASN A 150 -1.08 -22.74 -6.57
C ASN A 150 -0.78 -22.81 -8.07
N SER A 151 -1.83 -22.61 -8.85
CA SER A 151 -1.81 -22.33 -10.29
C SER A 151 -1.38 -20.90 -10.61
N SER A 152 -1.55 -19.96 -9.66
CA SER A 152 -1.19 -18.55 -9.84
C SER A 152 -0.61 -17.87 -8.60
N GLU A 153 0.11 -16.78 -8.82
CA GLU A 153 0.60 -15.84 -7.80
C GLU A 153 -0.49 -14.89 -7.28
N GLN A 154 -1.74 -15.06 -7.72
CA GLN A 154 -2.84 -14.19 -7.31
C GLN A 154 -3.43 -14.65 -5.98
N ILE A 155 -3.73 -13.67 -5.12
CA ILE A 155 -4.35 -13.88 -3.81
C ILE A 155 -5.46 -12.84 -3.65
N ASP A 156 -6.65 -13.31 -3.34
CA ASP A 156 -7.81 -12.46 -3.10
C ASP A 156 -8.00 -12.25 -1.61
N VAL A 157 -8.13 -10.99 -1.20
CA VAL A 157 -8.30 -10.61 0.21
C VAL A 157 -9.59 -9.80 0.36
N TYR A 158 -10.47 -10.25 1.23
CA TYR A 158 -11.74 -9.59 1.54
C TYR A 158 -11.79 -9.18 3.00
N MET A 159 -12.06 -7.90 3.26
CA MET A 159 -12.05 -7.32 4.61
C MET A 159 -13.34 -6.58 4.96
N LYS A 160 -14.46 -6.90 4.31
CA LYS A 160 -15.70 -6.12 4.44
C LYS A 160 -16.22 -6.10 5.89
N ASN A 161 -16.39 -4.90 6.45
CA ASN A 161 -16.91 -4.67 7.80
C ASN A 161 -17.87 -3.47 7.81
N ALA A 162 -18.78 -3.40 8.79
CA ALA A 162 -19.79 -2.36 8.87
C ALA A 162 -19.16 -0.99 9.17
N ASN A 163 -19.45 0.00 8.33
CA ASN A 163 -18.93 1.38 8.45
C ASN A 163 -17.40 1.48 8.44
N VAL A 164 -16.72 0.54 7.78
CA VAL A 164 -15.27 0.54 7.59
C VAL A 164 -14.98 0.63 6.10
N ILE A 165 -14.15 1.60 5.71
CA ILE A 165 -13.65 1.71 4.34
C ILE A 165 -12.52 0.71 4.19
N THR A 166 -12.60 -0.20 3.21
CA THR A 166 -11.60 -1.25 3.00
C THR A 166 -10.89 -1.06 1.67
N ARG A 167 -9.57 -1.19 1.64
CA ARG A 167 -8.80 -1.16 0.40
C ARG A 167 -7.75 -2.27 0.39
N VAL A 168 -7.52 -2.84 -0.79
CA VAL A 168 -6.51 -3.87 -1.00
C VAL A 168 -5.61 -3.39 -2.11
N TYR A 169 -4.30 -3.41 -1.85
CA TYR A 169 -3.27 -2.97 -2.76
C TYR A 169 -2.34 -4.14 -3.01
N THR A 170 -2.08 -4.46 -4.28
CA THR A 170 -1.01 -5.39 -4.64
C THR A 170 0.22 -4.56 -4.95
N ARG A 171 1.23 -4.64 -4.08
CA ARG A 171 2.55 -4.10 -4.38
C ARG A 171 3.27 -5.15 -5.23
N ARG A 172 2.98 -5.16 -6.53
CA ARG A 172 3.93 -5.70 -7.50
C ARG A 172 5.18 -4.86 -7.42
N ALA A 173 6.34 -5.48 -7.27
CA ALA A 173 7.65 -4.85 -7.20
C ALA A 173 7.69 -3.76 -8.26
N ALA A 174 7.39 -2.54 -7.81
CA ALA A 174 7.48 -1.36 -8.62
C ALA A 174 8.95 -1.19 -9.04
N GLU A 175 9.88 -1.91 -8.43
CA GLU A 175 11.25 -2.09 -8.89
C GLU A 175 11.32 -2.57 -10.35
N ASN A 176 10.51 -3.50 -10.85
CA ASN A 176 10.64 -3.91 -12.26
C ASN A 176 10.06 -2.89 -13.26
N ALA A 177 9.03 -2.15 -12.86
CA ALA A 177 8.46 -1.09 -13.70
C ALA A 177 9.30 0.20 -13.60
N VAL A 178 9.61 0.65 -12.39
CA VAL A 178 10.39 1.85 -12.10
C VAL A 178 11.86 1.65 -12.45
N LEU A 179 12.50 0.49 -12.20
CA LEU A 179 13.83 0.22 -12.76
C LEU A 179 13.73 0.00 -14.27
N GLY A 180 12.71 -0.65 -14.82
CA GLY A 180 12.54 -0.74 -16.28
C GLY A 180 12.40 0.63 -16.96
N PHE A 181 11.82 1.62 -16.28
CA PHE A 181 11.71 3.01 -16.76
C PHE A 181 12.90 3.92 -16.36
N LEU A 182 13.61 3.63 -15.26
CA LEU A 182 14.78 4.40 -14.80
C LEU A 182 16.12 3.84 -15.30
N SER A 183 16.18 2.57 -15.74
CA SER A 183 17.40 1.93 -16.24
C SER A 183 17.68 2.26 -17.71
N GLN A 184 16.73 2.87 -18.42
CA GLN A 184 16.92 3.36 -19.79
C GLN A 184 17.24 4.86 -19.82
N GLU A 185 18.27 5.27 -19.06
CA GLU A 185 18.79 6.65 -18.96
C GLU A 185 18.00 7.53 -17.98
N ILE A 186 18.56 7.65 -16.77
CA ILE A 186 18.13 8.67 -15.81
C ILE A 186 18.46 10.04 -16.40
N ASP A 187 17.44 10.68 -16.97
CA ASP A 187 17.54 12.02 -17.52
C ASP A 187 17.84 13.03 -16.38
N PRO A 188 18.95 13.78 -16.42
CA PRO A 188 19.37 14.70 -15.35
C PRO A 188 18.33 15.78 -15.02
N SER A 189 17.36 16.01 -15.92
CA SER A 189 16.21 16.89 -15.69
C SER A 189 15.25 16.37 -14.61
N LEU A 190 15.03 15.06 -14.50
CA LEU A 190 14.12 14.47 -13.49
C LEU A 190 14.76 14.45 -12.10
N VAL A 191 16.07 14.19 -12.03
CA VAL A 191 16.82 14.21 -10.77
C VAL A 191 16.85 15.61 -10.17
N SER A 192 17.10 16.64 -10.99
CA SER A 192 17.09 18.03 -10.54
C SER A 192 15.70 18.50 -10.10
N LEU A 193 14.63 18.06 -10.78
CA LEU A 193 13.23 18.33 -10.36
C LEU A 193 12.87 17.68 -9.02
N VAL A 194 13.30 16.45 -8.77
CA VAL A 194 13.11 15.76 -7.49
C VAL A 194 13.86 16.50 -6.38
N MET A 195 15.11 16.93 -6.63
CA MET A 195 15.87 17.72 -5.65
C MET A 195 15.23 19.09 -5.38
N MET A 196 14.74 19.79 -6.41
CA MET A 196 14.02 21.06 -6.25
C MET A 196 12.69 20.91 -5.51
N SER A 197 12.02 19.75 -5.61
CA SER A 197 10.75 19.50 -4.93
C SER A 197 10.87 19.43 -3.40
N ASN A 198 12.07 19.18 -2.87
CA ASN A 198 12.38 19.16 -1.45
C ASN A 198 12.70 20.56 -0.87
N VAL A 199 12.73 21.60 -1.70
CA VAL A 199 12.94 22.99 -1.25
C VAL A 199 11.59 23.63 -0.91
N PRO A 200 11.38 24.13 0.34
CA PRO A 200 10.06 24.54 0.85
C PRO A 200 9.30 25.58 0.01
N PHE A 201 10.01 26.46 -0.71
CA PHE A 201 9.40 27.51 -1.52
C PHE A 201 8.99 27.07 -2.94
N PHE A 202 9.56 25.97 -3.48
CA PHE A 202 9.37 25.56 -4.88
C PHE A 202 8.62 24.23 -5.05
N GLY A 203 8.33 23.52 -3.96
CA GLY A 203 7.70 22.19 -3.98
C GLY A 203 6.32 22.13 -4.67
N GLY A 204 5.55 23.22 -4.66
CA GLY A 204 4.25 23.29 -5.33
C GLY A 204 4.35 23.27 -6.86
N TYR A 205 5.27 24.06 -7.43
CA TYR A 205 5.45 24.16 -8.88
C TYR A 205 6.23 22.98 -9.47
N ALA A 206 7.19 22.43 -8.73
CA ALA A 206 8.00 21.29 -9.16
C ALA A 206 7.15 20.02 -9.37
N ARG A 207 6.14 19.77 -8.52
CA ARG A 207 5.21 18.63 -8.69
C ARG A 207 4.35 18.75 -9.95
N THR A 208 3.87 19.96 -10.26
CA THR A 208 3.08 20.20 -11.47
C THR A 208 3.92 20.01 -12.74
N LEU A 209 5.16 20.51 -12.75
CA LEU A 209 6.09 20.31 -13.88
C LEU A 209 6.48 18.85 -14.07
N MET A 210 6.74 18.11 -12.98
CA MET A 210 6.98 16.66 -13.04
C MET A 210 5.79 15.92 -13.66
N THR A 211 4.57 16.28 -13.25
CA THR A 211 3.35 15.63 -13.76
C THR A 211 3.17 15.89 -15.26
N ILE A 212 3.44 17.11 -15.73
CA ILE A 212 3.36 17.47 -17.15
C ILE A 212 4.42 16.72 -17.97
N LEU A 213 5.67 16.67 -17.51
CA LEU A 213 6.75 15.94 -18.18
C LEU A 213 6.48 14.44 -18.29
N LEU A 214 6.00 13.82 -17.20
CA LEU A 214 5.63 12.41 -17.18
C LEU A 214 4.45 12.12 -18.10
N THR A 215 3.45 13.01 -18.14
CA THR A 215 2.27 12.88 -19.01
C THR A 215 2.66 12.98 -20.49
N GLN A 216 3.52 13.93 -20.85
CA GLN A 216 4.02 14.07 -22.24
C GLN A 216 4.83 12.86 -22.69
N ARG A 217 5.63 12.25 -21.81
CA ARG A 217 6.38 11.04 -22.14
C ARG A 217 5.49 9.81 -22.24
N LEU A 218 4.49 9.67 -21.36
CA LEU A 218 3.46 8.64 -21.47
C LEU A 218 2.70 8.75 -22.80
N GLU A 219 2.31 9.97 -23.20
CA GLU A 219 1.62 10.20 -24.46
C GLU A 219 2.49 9.80 -25.67
N LYS A 220 3.78 10.17 -25.67
CA LYS A 220 4.73 9.75 -26.71
C LYS A 220 4.92 8.23 -26.77
N ALA A 221 5.06 7.57 -25.62
CA ALA A 221 5.25 6.12 -25.54
C ALA A 221 4.00 5.34 -26.00
N VAL A 222 2.80 5.85 -25.70
CA VAL A 222 1.53 5.27 -26.16
C VAL A 222 1.36 5.44 -27.68
N ARG A 223 1.82 6.56 -28.26
CA ARG A 223 1.80 6.76 -29.72
C ARG A 223 2.78 5.87 -30.49
N GLN A 224 3.89 5.45 -29.89
CA GLN A 224 4.84 4.52 -30.52
C GLN A 224 4.39 3.05 -30.53
N LYS A 225 3.34 2.70 -29.77
CA LYS A 225 2.75 1.35 -29.73
C LYS A 225 1.49 1.18 -30.60
N LYS A 226 1.11 2.20 -31.37
CA LYS A 226 0.09 2.12 -32.44
C LYS A 226 0.78 2.10 -33.79
#